data_AF-A0A227G9B1-F1
#
_entry.id   AF-A0A227G9B1-F1
#
_cell.length_a   1.000
_cell.length_b   1.000
_cell.length_c   1.000
_cell.angle_alpha   90.00
_cell.angle_beta   90.00
_cell.angle_gamma   90.00
#
_symmetry.space_group_name_H-M   'P 1'
#
loop_
_entity.id
_entity.type
_entity.pdbx_description
1 polymer ?
#
loop_
_entity_poly.entity_id
_entity_poly.type
_entity_poly.pdbx_seq_one_letter_code
_entity_poly.pdbx_strand_id
1 'polypeptide(L)' 'QVYGELRSMLAGLSYDAALILGGENFNDQVKALRRYPKFIVATPGRLADHLEHRSLYLDGLETLILDEADR' A
#
# COMPACT_ATOMS: atom_id res chain seq x y z
N GLN A 1 10.35 -5.59 5.29
CA GLN A 1 10.27 -5.69 6.77
C GLN A 1 8.94 -5.15 7.29
N VAL A 2 8.62 -3.86 7.11
CA VAL A 2 7.36 -3.23 7.58
C VAL A 2 6.10 -4.04 7.26
N TYR A 3 5.95 -4.47 6.00
CA TYR A 3 4.76 -5.26 5.60
C TYR A 3 4.65 -6.60 6.34
N GLY A 4 5.78 -7.26 6.62
CA GLY A 4 5.77 -8.53 7.36
C GLY A 4 5.31 -8.35 8.80
N GLU A 5 5.84 -7.33 9.48
CA GLU A 5 5.43 -6.96 10.85
C GLU A 5 3.94 -6.58 10.91
N LEU A 6 3.49 -5.75 9.97
CA LEU A 6 2.07 -5.40 9.85
C LEU A 6 1.19 -6.64 9.71
N ARG A 7 1.56 -7.60 8.85
CA ARG A 7 0.81 -8.85 8.69
C ARG A 7 0.71 -9.66 9.98
N SER A 8 1.76 -9.69 10.79
CA SER A 8 1.75 -10.32 12.12
C SER A 8 0.82 -9.59 13.09
N MET A 9 0.81 -8.25 13.08
CA MET A 9 -0.10 -7.45 13.92
C MET A 9 -1.57 -7.58 13.53
N LEU A 10 -1.85 -7.80 12.24
CA LEU A 10 -3.21 -8.01 11.74
C LEU A 10 -3.73 -9.44 11.97
N ALA A 11 -2.92 -10.36 12.50
CA ALA A 11 -3.33 -11.73 12.76
C ALA A 11 -4.51 -11.77 13.74
N GLY A 12 -5.64 -12.32 13.30
CA GLY A 12 -6.87 -12.39 14.09
C GLY A 12 -7.82 -11.19 13.95
N LEU A 13 -7.45 -10.18 13.16
CA LEU A 13 -8.32 -9.05 12.79
C LEU A 13 -8.91 -9.26 11.38
N SER A 14 -10.00 -8.57 11.08
CA SER A 14 -10.66 -8.60 9.77
C SER A 14 -10.09 -7.56 8.78
N TYR A 15 -8.92 -7.01 9.06
CA TYR A 15 -8.32 -5.97 8.24
C TYR A 15 -7.34 -6.55 7.23
N ASP A 16 -7.49 -6.13 5.97
CA ASP A 16 -6.57 -6.47 4.88
C ASP A 16 -5.50 -5.38 4.70
N ALA A 17 -4.32 -5.82 4.24
CA ALA A 17 -3.21 -4.95 3.85
C ALA A 17 -2.74 -5.30 2.44
N ALA A 18 -2.25 -4.29 1.70
CA ALA A 18 -1.60 -4.47 0.40
C ALA A 18 -0.15 -3.97 0.42
N LEU A 19 0.71 -4.68 -0.31
CA LEU A 19 2.10 -4.31 -0.56
C LEU A 19 2.25 -3.84 -2.00
N ILE A 20 2.77 -2.63 -2.18
CA ILE A 20 2.82 -1.92 -3.47
C ILE A 20 4.27 -1.55 -3.80
N LEU A 21 4.91 -2.28 -4.70
CA LEU A 21 6.36 -2.18 -4.96
C LEU A 21 6.67 -2.06 -6.45
N GLY A 22 7.74 -1.33 -6.76
CA GLY A 22 8.32 -1.27 -8.09
C GLY A 22 8.92 -2.61 -8.52
N GLY A 23 8.96 -2.89 -9.82
CA GLY A 23 9.45 -4.15 -10.38
C GLY A 23 8.43 -5.29 -10.39
N GLU A 24 7.34 -5.18 -9.62
CA GLU A 24 6.23 -6.13 -9.60
C GLU A 24 5.17 -5.81 -10.68
N ASN A 25 4.32 -6.80 -11.00
CA ASN A 25 3.25 -6.63 -11.98
C ASN A 25 2.24 -5.55 -11.55
N PHE A 26 2.06 -4.53 -12.38
CA PHE A 26 1.17 -3.41 -12.07
C PHE A 26 -0.30 -3.84 -11.95
N ASN A 27 -0.79 -4.69 -12.86
CA ASN A 27 -2.20 -5.07 -12.90
C ASN A 27 -2.62 -5.94 -11.70
N ASP A 28 -1.71 -6.74 -11.15
CA ASP A 28 -1.99 -7.50 -9.94
C ASP A 28 -2.07 -6.59 -8.70
N GLN A 29 -1.25 -5.53 -8.65
CA GLN A 29 -1.40 -4.48 -7.64
C GLN A 29 -2.71 -3.71 -7.80
N VAL A 30 -3.15 -3.40 -9.03
CA VAL A 30 -4.47 -2.80 -9.27
C VAL A 30 -5.60 -3.69 -8.73
N LYS A 31 -5.54 -5.02 -8.96
CA LYS A 31 -6.53 -5.95 -8.41
C LYS A 31 -6.51 -5.98 -6.88
N ALA A 32 -5.32 -5.92 -6.27
CA ALA A 32 -5.19 -5.86 -4.83
C ALA A 32 -5.78 -4.57 -4.24
N LEU A 33 -5.50 -3.42 -4.86
CA LEU A 33 -6.03 -2.12 -4.43
C LEU A 33 -7.55 -2.01 -4.59
N ARG A 34 -8.14 -2.65 -5.61
CA ARG A 34 -9.60 -2.74 -5.79
C ARG A 34 -10.33 -3.50 -4.69
N ARG A 35 -9.61 -4.24 -3.82
CA ARG A 35 -10.19 -4.85 -2.62
C ARG A 35 -10.33 -3.87 -1.45
N TYR A 36 -9.92 -2.60 -1.62
CA TYR A 36 -9.96 -1.56 -0.59
C TYR A 36 -9.24 -2.00 0.70
N PRO A 37 -7.94 -2.35 0.62
CA PRO A 37 -7.17 -2.71 1.81
C PRO A 37 -7.16 -1.55 2.81
N LYS A 38 -7.25 -1.86 4.10
CA LYS A 38 -7.21 -0.85 5.18
C LYS A 38 -5.81 -0.26 5.36
N PHE A 39 -4.78 -1.05 5.05
CA PHE A 39 -3.40 -0.64 5.15
C PHE A 39 -2.70 -0.82 3.81
N ILE A 40 -1.90 0.16 3.43
CA ILE A 40 -1.06 0.10 2.24
C ILE A 40 0.36 0.38 2.67
N VAL A 41 1.26 -0.55 2.36
CA VAL A 41 2.71 -0.35 2.48
C VAL A 41 3.26 -0.25 1.07
N ALA A 42 3.92 0.86 0.75
CA ALA A 42 4.34 1.14 -0.62
C ALA A 42 5.73 1.77 -0.70
N THR A 43 6.42 1.57 -1.83
CA THR A 43 7.54 2.45 -2.19
C THR A 43 7.02 3.72 -2.88
N PRO A 44 7.61 4.91 -2.63
CA PRO A 44 7.08 6.17 -3.12
C PRO A 44 6.84 6.22 -4.64
N GLY A 45 7.81 5.74 -5.42
CA GLY A 45 7.69 5.73 -6.89
C GLY A 45 6.51 4.90 -7.38
N ARG A 46 6.33 3.67 -6.89
CA ARG A 46 5.21 2.82 -7.32
C ARG A 46 3.88 3.34 -6.79
N LEU A 47 3.84 3.93 -5.60
CA LEU A 47 2.64 4.59 -5.10
C LEU A 47 2.23 5.76 -6.01
N ALA A 48 3.19 6.59 -6.43
CA ALA A 48 2.97 7.68 -7.37
C ALA A 48 2.42 7.17 -8.71
N ASP A 49 2.99 6.10 -9.27
CA ASP A 49 2.47 5.47 -10.50
C ASP A 49 0.98 5.13 -10.35
N HIS A 50 0.57 4.53 -9.22
CA HIS A 50 -0.82 4.14 -8.97
C HIS A 50 -1.78 5.33 -8.83
N LEU A 51 -1.31 6.45 -8.25
CA LEU A 51 -2.07 7.70 -8.15
C LEU A 51 -2.25 8.36 -9.53
N GLU A 52 -1.18 8.44 -10.32
CA GLU A 52 -1.20 8.99 -11.69
C GLU A 52 -2.16 8.20 -12.60
N HIS A 53 -2.13 6.88 -12.52
CA HIS A 53 -3.00 5.98 -13.28
C HIS A 53 -4.40 5.84 -12.68
N ARG A 54 -4.73 6.58 -11.61
CA ARG A 54 -6.05 6.59 -10.95
C ARG A 54 -6.53 5.20 -10.52
N SER A 55 -5.58 4.36 -10.10
CA SER A 55 -5.82 3.02 -9.58
C SER A 55 -5.78 2.96 -8.05
N LEU A 56 -5.28 4.02 -7.42
CA LEU A 56 -5.41 4.34 -6.01
C LEU A 56 -5.89 5.79 -5.89
N TYR A 57 -6.68 6.07 -4.88
CA TYR A 57 -7.11 7.40 -4.47
C TYR A 57 -6.83 7.56 -2.98
N LEU A 58 -6.45 8.76 -2.53
CA LEU A 58 -6.13 9.05 -1.13
C LEU A 58 -7.25 9.78 -0.39
N ASP A 59 -8.43 9.88 -1.00
CA ASP A 59 -9.63 10.40 -0.37
C ASP A 59 -9.94 9.62 0.91
N GLY A 60 -9.95 10.31 2.05
CA GLY A 60 -10.14 9.68 3.36
C GLY A 60 -8.88 9.10 3.99
N LEU A 61 -7.69 9.41 3.48
CA LEU A 61 -6.44 9.09 4.16
C LEU A 61 -6.32 9.88 5.48
N GLU A 62 -6.36 9.15 6.60
CA GLU A 62 -6.25 9.75 7.95
C GLU A 62 -4.81 9.76 8.47
N THR A 63 -3.97 8.85 8.00
CA THR A 63 -2.59 8.70 8.50
C THR A 63 -1.64 8.36 7.36
N LEU A 64 -0.55 9.13 7.29
CA LEU A 64 0.56 8.91 6.38
C LEU A 64 1.84 8.77 7.20
N ILE A 65 2.57 7.67 6.99
CA ILE A 65 3.87 7.42 7.62
C ILE A 65 4.89 7.39 6.49
N LEU A 66 5.93 8.20 6.61
CA LEU A 66 7.07 8.22 5.71
C LEU A 66 8.28 7.66 6.46
N ASP A 67 8.81 6.55 5.98
CA ASP A 67 10.03 5.94 6.50
C ASP A 67 11.21 6.39 5.63
N GLU A 68 12.37 6.65 6.23
CA GLU A 68 13.60 7.09 5.52
C GLU A 68 13.42 8.36 4.66
N ALA A 69 12.61 9.34 5.11
CA ALA A 69 12.30 10.56 4.36
C ALA A 69 13.48 11.55 4.21
N ASP A 70 14.57 11.28 4.92
CA ASP A 70 15.84 12.00 4.92
C ASP A 70 16.89 11.38 3.98
N ARG A 71 16.57 10.27 3.29
CA ARG A 71 17.38 9.71 2.19
C ARG A 71 17.08 10.32 0.82
#